data_AF-A0A538FEA2-F1
#
_entry.id   AF-A0A538FEA2-F1
#
_cell.length_a   1.000
_cell.length_b   1.000
_cell.length_c   1.000
_cell.angle_alpha   90.00
_cell.angle_beta   90.00
_cell.angle_gamma   90.00
#
_symmetry.space_group_name_H-M   'P 1'
#
loop_
_entity.id
_entity.type
_entity.pdbx_description
1 polymer ?
#
loop_
_entity_poly.entity_id
_entity_poly.type
_entity_poly.pdbx_seq_one_letter_code
_entity_poly.pdbx_strand_id
1 'polypeptide(L)'
;MRNVMACPDAGVGLEEPFDCRPDAEAVSTAILARSAELNCQLPSRINFAFGGCPACRAHARINDGGFESRMVDGRAGYRLWAGGSLGTVPVLAIELADFLPRAGAVAAAEALVEVFVTHG
;
A
#
# COMPACT_ATOMS: atom_id res chain seq x y z
N MET A 1 0.57 9.97 10.25
CA MET A 1 0.76 9.09 9.07
C MET A 1 2.10 9.37 8.39
N ARG A 2 2.60 8.47 7.54
CA ARG A 2 3.85 8.65 6.78
C ARG A 2 3.60 8.74 5.27
N ASN A 3 4.67 9.02 4.53
CA ASN A 3 4.64 9.08 3.07
C ASN A 3 4.12 7.77 2.47
N VAL A 4 3.34 7.87 1.40
CA VAL A 4 2.95 6.72 0.57
C VAL A 4 4.09 6.47 -0.42
N MET A 5 4.77 5.34 -0.28
CA MET A 5 5.89 5.00 -1.16
C MET A 5 5.38 4.43 -2.47
N ALA A 6 6.05 4.79 -3.57
CA ALA A 6 5.83 4.21 -4.89
C ALA A 6 7.16 3.68 -5.45
N CYS A 7 7.07 2.80 -6.44
CA CYS A 7 8.22 2.29 -7.18
C CYS A 7 8.98 3.46 -7.83
N PRO A 8 10.32 3.54 -7.66
CA PRO A 8 11.12 4.61 -8.28
C PRO A 8 11.10 4.54 -9.81
N ASP A 9 10.97 3.33 -10.37
CA ASP A 9 10.96 3.08 -11.82
C ASP A 9 9.54 3.05 -12.40
N ALA A 10 8.52 3.46 -11.65
CA ALA A 10 7.16 3.38 -12.16
C ALA A 10 6.93 4.33 -13.35
N GLY A 11 6.25 3.82 -14.38
CA GLY A 11 6.04 4.44 -15.68
C GLY A 11 7.22 4.37 -16.66
N VAL A 12 8.37 3.81 -16.25
CA VAL A 12 9.58 3.68 -17.09
C VAL A 12 10.20 2.28 -17.04
N GLY A 13 9.85 1.47 -16.04
CA GLY A 13 10.44 0.16 -15.80
C GLY A 13 9.95 -0.88 -16.80
N LEU A 14 10.88 -1.60 -17.43
CA LEU A 14 10.51 -2.66 -18.38
C LEU A 14 9.83 -3.87 -17.74
N GLU A 15 10.05 -4.07 -16.44
CA GLU A 15 9.51 -5.19 -15.66
C GLU A 15 8.27 -4.81 -14.84
N GLU A 16 7.79 -3.57 -14.98
CA GLU A 16 6.58 -3.16 -14.28
C GLU A 16 5.33 -3.70 -14.98
N PRO A 17 4.37 -4.29 -14.24
CA PRO A 17 3.11 -4.72 -14.83
C PRO A 17 2.28 -3.54 -15.36
N PHE A 18 2.33 -2.42 -14.64
CA PHE A 18 1.72 -1.14 -14.99
C PHE A 18 2.27 -0.04 -14.06
N ASP A 19 2.13 1.22 -14.49
CA ASP A 19 2.51 2.39 -13.69
C ASP A 19 1.59 2.55 -12.46
N CYS A 20 2.16 2.31 -11.27
CA CYS A 20 1.45 2.39 -10.00
C CYS A 20 1.52 3.78 -9.33
N ARG A 21 2.23 4.77 -9.90
CA ARG A 21 2.35 6.12 -9.31
C ARG A 21 0.99 6.81 -9.18
N PRO A 22 0.09 6.79 -10.19
CA PRO A 22 -1.20 7.47 -10.07
C PRO A 22 -2.03 6.91 -8.90
N ASP A 23 -1.92 5.61 -8.62
CA ASP A 23 -2.64 4.97 -7.53
C ASP A 23 -2.04 5.33 -6.17
N ALA A 24 -0.71 5.39 -6.07
CA ALA A 24 -0.01 5.86 -4.87
C ALA A 24 -0.32 7.33 -4.55
N GLU A 25 -0.37 8.19 -5.57
CA GLU A 25 -0.76 9.60 -5.45
C GLU A 25 -2.23 9.75 -5.03
N ALA A 26 -3.13 8.95 -5.60
CA ALA A 26 -4.54 8.93 -5.21
C ALA A 26 -4.71 8.51 -3.74
N VAL A 27 -4.01 7.46 -3.30
CA VAL A 27 -4.00 7.04 -1.89
C VAL A 27 -3.41 8.11 -0.99
N SER A 28 -2.29 8.71 -1.37
CA SER A 28 -1.68 9.83 -0.63
C SER A 28 -2.67 10.99 -0.47
N THR A 29 -3.37 11.35 -1.54
CA THR A 29 -4.35 12.45 -1.55
C THR A 29 -5.55 12.14 -0.66
N ALA A 30 -6.13 10.93 -0.76
CA ALA A 30 -7.25 10.51 0.08
C ALA A 30 -6.88 10.52 1.57
N ILE A 31 -5.70 10.01 1.89
CA ILE A 31 -5.17 9.99 3.26
C ILE A 31 -4.89 11.41 3.77
N LEU A 32 -4.27 12.27 2.96
CA LEU A 32 -3.97 13.65 3.33
C LEU A 32 -5.24 14.45 3.62
N ALA A 33 -6.31 14.24 2.85
CA ALA A 33 -7.60 14.89 3.08
C ALA A 33 -8.19 14.60 4.48
N ARG A 34 -7.87 13.43 5.06
CA ARG A 34 -8.31 13.01 6.39
C ARG A 34 -7.23 13.15 7.47
N SER A 35 -6.09 13.76 7.15
CA SER A 35 -4.93 13.76 8.04
C SER A 35 -5.14 14.46 9.38
N ALA A 36 -5.93 15.54 9.42
CA ALA A 36 -6.24 16.25 10.66
C ALA A 36 -7.00 15.37 11.66
N GLU A 37 -7.89 14.50 11.18
CA GLU A 37 -8.64 13.54 11.99
C GLU A 37 -7.75 12.36 12.39
N LEU A 38 -7.14 11.71 11.40
CA LEU A 38 -6.39 10.47 11.59
C LEU A 38 -5.16 10.63 12.48
N ASN A 39 -4.51 11.80 12.49
CA ASN A 39 -3.35 12.05 13.34
C ASN A 39 -3.69 12.01 14.84
N CYS A 40 -4.94 12.23 15.23
CA CYS A 40 -5.39 12.15 16.62
C CYS A 40 -5.92 10.76 17.01
N GLN A 41 -6.31 9.95 16.03
CA GLN A 41 -6.99 8.67 16.26
C GLN A 41 -6.08 7.46 16.07
N LEU A 42 -5.04 7.57 15.24
CA LEU A 42 -4.17 6.43 14.95
C LEU A 42 -3.37 5.98 16.19
N PRO A 43 -3.39 4.68 16.55
CA PRO A 43 -2.62 4.15 17.67
C PRO A 43 -1.11 4.29 17.48
N SER A 44 -0.65 4.21 16.22
CA SER A 44 0.75 4.41 15.85
C SER A 44 0.90 4.94 14.41
N ARG A 45 2.15 5.03 13.94
CA ARG A 45 2.44 5.35 12.54
C ARG A 45 1.90 4.24 11.62
N ILE A 46 1.44 4.65 10.43
CA ILE A 46 1.04 3.76 9.34
C ILE A 46 1.82 4.14 8.08
N ASN A 47 2.35 3.13 7.39
CA ASN A 47 3.16 3.24 6.18
C ASN A 47 2.51 2.45 5.04
N PHE A 48 2.48 3.04 3.84
CA PHE A 48 1.99 2.39 2.63
C PHE A 48 3.10 2.27 1.59
N ALA A 49 3.10 1.17 0.83
CA ALA A 49 4.07 0.94 -0.23
C ALA A 49 3.45 0.29 -1.48
N PHE A 50 3.64 0.94 -2.63
CA PHE A 50 3.27 0.46 -3.95
C PHE A 50 4.51 -0.09 -4.67
N GLY A 51 4.57 -1.41 -4.81
CA GLY A 51 5.62 -2.11 -5.54
C GLY A 51 5.26 -2.29 -7.00
N GLY A 52 6.08 -1.72 -7.90
CA GLY A 52 5.94 -1.78 -9.35
C GLY A 52 6.89 -2.78 -10.02
N CYS A 53 8.13 -2.88 -9.56
CA CYS A 53 9.19 -3.71 -10.13
C CYS A 53 9.61 -4.85 -9.16
N PRO A 54 10.25 -5.93 -9.65
CA PRO A 54 10.64 -7.07 -8.82
C PRO A 54 11.42 -6.69 -7.55
N ALA A 55 12.29 -5.68 -7.63
CA ALA A 55 13.09 -5.20 -6.51
C ALA A 55 12.25 -4.52 -5.41
N CYS A 56 11.24 -3.73 -5.78
CA CYS A 56 10.45 -2.97 -4.80
C CYS A 56 9.20 -3.71 -4.29
N ARG A 57 8.77 -4.81 -4.93
CA ARG A 57 7.66 -5.64 -4.44
C ARG A 57 7.92 -6.19 -3.03
N ALA A 58 9.18 -6.43 -2.66
CA ALA A 58 9.55 -6.82 -1.31
C ALA A 58 9.18 -5.75 -0.27
N HIS A 59 9.16 -4.46 -0.65
CA HIS A 59 8.76 -3.38 0.25
C HIS A 59 7.28 -3.46 0.63
N ALA A 60 6.41 -4.03 -0.21
CA ALA A 60 5.02 -4.25 0.15
C ALA A 60 4.88 -5.16 1.39
N ARG A 61 5.84 -6.06 1.64
CA ARG A 61 5.79 -7.03 2.74
C ARG A 61 6.32 -6.52 4.08
N ILE A 62 6.90 -5.33 4.11
CA ILE A 62 7.54 -4.76 5.32
C ILE A 62 6.82 -3.49 5.82
N ASN A 63 5.75 -3.09 5.15
CA ASN A 63 4.94 -1.91 5.49
C ASN A 63 3.56 -2.32 6.01
N ASP A 64 2.90 -1.40 6.69
CA ASP A 64 1.60 -1.62 7.32
C ASP A 64 0.51 -1.93 6.27
N GLY A 65 0.59 -1.32 5.08
CA GLY A 65 -0.22 -1.66 3.90
C GLY A 65 0.63 -1.74 2.64
N GLY A 66 0.68 -2.92 2.02
CA GLY A 66 1.49 -3.19 0.84
C GLY A 66 0.67 -3.51 -0.39
N PHE A 67 0.97 -2.85 -1.50
CA PHE A 67 0.33 -3.04 -2.80
C PHE A 67 1.37 -3.56 -3.80
N GLU A 68 1.38 -4.86 -4.03
CA GLU A 68 2.28 -5.50 -5.00
C GLU A 68 1.60 -5.55 -6.37
N SER A 69 2.05 -4.74 -7.33
CA SER A 69 1.42 -4.65 -8.66
C SER A 69 1.51 -5.97 -9.42
N ARG A 70 0.42 -6.31 -10.12
CA ARG A 70 0.35 -7.52 -10.95
C ARG A 70 -0.74 -7.42 -12.02
N MET A 71 -0.56 -8.24 -13.06
CA MET A 71 -1.55 -8.47 -14.10
C MET A 71 -2.10 -9.88 -13.95
N VAL A 72 -3.43 -10.02 -13.85
CA VAL A 72 -4.12 -11.31 -13.81
C VAL A 72 -5.20 -11.28 -14.89
N ASP A 73 -5.17 -12.22 -15.83
CA ASP A 73 -6.12 -12.32 -16.95
C ASP A 73 -6.30 -10.99 -17.72
N GLY A 74 -5.19 -10.27 -17.95
CA GLY A 74 -5.21 -8.97 -18.64
C GLY A 74 -5.72 -7.79 -17.80
N ARG A 75 -6.00 -8.00 -16.51
CA ARG A 75 -6.50 -6.96 -15.60
C ARG A 75 -5.41 -6.50 -14.63
N ALA A 76 -5.25 -5.18 -14.55
CA ALA A 76 -4.36 -4.57 -13.58
C ALA A 76 -4.95 -4.63 -12.16
N GLY A 77 -4.09 -4.97 -11.20
CA GLY A 77 -4.44 -5.00 -9.80
C GLY A 77 -3.23 -5.18 -8.91
N TYR A 78 -3.50 -5.51 -7.65
CA TYR A 78 -2.50 -5.67 -6.62
C TYR A 78 -2.68 -6.98 -5.87
N ARG A 79 -1.59 -7.56 -5.39
CA ARG A 79 -1.63 -8.43 -4.22
C ARG A 79 -1.51 -7.55 -2.99
N LEU A 80 -2.47 -7.69 -2.08
CA LEU A 80 -2.63 -6.82 -0.94
C LEU A 80 -2.01 -7.47 0.30
N TRP A 81 -1.17 -6.70 0.98
CA TRP A 81 -0.46 -7.11 2.19
C TRP A 81 -0.79 -6.15 3.33
N ALA A 82 -0.80 -6.64 4.58
CA ALA A 82 -0.96 -5.78 5.74
C ALA A 82 -0.19 -6.25 6.99
N GLY A 83 0.12 -5.31 7.88
CA GLY A 83 0.71 -5.57 9.20
C GLY A 83 2.22 -5.81 9.19
N GLY A 84 2.93 -5.43 8.13
CA GLY A 84 4.39 -5.49 8.08
C GLY A 84 5.05 -4.36 8.88
N SER A 85 6.12 -4.66 9.60
CA SER A 85 6.89 -3.67 10.34
C SER A 85 8.34 -4.11 10.55
N LEU A 86 9.27 -3.17 10.40
CA LEU A 86 10.69 -3.35 10.76
C LEU A 86 11.03 -2.63 12.07
N GLY A 87 10.08 -2.62 13.01
CA GLY A 87 10.28 -2.09 14.36
C GLY A 87 11.19 -2.98 15.22
N THR A 88 11.11 -2.79 16.54
CA THR A 88 11.89 -3.57 17.52
C THR A 88 11.67 -5.08 17.39
N VAL A 89 10.45 -5.48 17.07
CA VAL A 89 10.11 -6.86 16.69
C VAL A 89 9.74 -6.83 15.21
N PRO A 90 10.61 -7.30 14.31
CA PRO A 90 10.32 -7.29 12.88
C PRO A 90 9.27 -8.35 12.55
N VAL A 91 8.24 -7.96 11.80
CA VAL A 91 7.14 -8.83 11.37
C VAL A 91 6.91 -8.58 9.88
N LEU A 92 6.80 -9.66 9.11
CA LEU A 92 6.39 -9.58 7.71
C LEU A 92 4.88 -9.44 7.61
N ALA A 93 4.43 -8.64 6.67
CA ALA A 93 3.03 -8.46 6.36
C ALA A 93 2.39 -9.80 5.97
N ILE A 94 1.14 -9.99 6.39
CA ILE A 94 0.31 -11.09 5.94
C ILE A 94 -0.37 -10.72 4.62
N GLU A 95 -0.59 -11.71 3.77
CA GLU A 95 -1.41 -11.51 2.57
C GLU A 95 -2.87 -11.40 2.99
N LEU A 96 -3.55 -10.35 2.57
CA LEU A 96 -4.97 -10.16 2.78
C LEU A 96 -5.80 -10.57 1.56
N ALA A 97 -5.29 -10.29 0.38
CA ALA A 97 -5.95 -10.64 -0.87
C ALA A 97 -4.90 -10.99 -1.91
N ASP A 98 -5.09 -12.13 -2.56
CA ASP A 98 -4.30 -12.48 -3.73
C ASP A 98 -4.53 -11.40 -4.79
N PHE A 99 -5.77 -11.13 -5.23
CA PHE A 99 -6.08 -10.10 -6.23
C PHE A 99 -7.02 -9.00 -5.70
N LEU A 100 -6.54 -7.76 -5.69
CA LEU A 100 -7.32 -6.53 -5.55
C LEU A 100 -7.35 -5.81 -6.91
N PRO A 101 -8.53 -5.61 -7.54
CA PRO A 101 -8.62 -4.79 -8.75
C PRO A 101 -8.05 -3.39 -8.52
N ARG A 102 -7.35 -2.83 -9.51
CA ARG A 102 -6.66 -1.52 -9.39
C ARG A 102 -7.59 -0.41 -8.85
N ALA A 103 -8.83 -0.37 -9.31
CA ALA A 103 -9.84 0.61 -8.85
C ALA A 103 -10.14 0.56 -7.34
N GLY A 104 -9.82 -0.55 -6.67
CA GLY A 104 -9.99 -0.74 -5.23
C GLY A 104 -8.82 -0.25 -4.38
N ALA A 105 -7.75 0.28 -4.96
CA ALA A 105 -6.54 0.66 -4.21
C ALA A 105 -6.82 1.68 -3.09
N VAL A 106 -7.58 2.74 -3.40
CA VAL A 106 -7.95 3.78 -2.43
C VAL A 106 -8.85 3.22 -1.33
N ALA A 107 -9.92 2.52 -1.71
CA ALA A 107 -10.85 1.91 -0.75
C ALA A 107 -10.14 0.90 0.17
N ALA A 108 -9.20 0.12 -0.35
CA ALA A 108 -8.41 -0.81 0.45
C ALA A 108 -7.48 -0.09 1.43
N ALA A 109 -6.81 0.98 1.00
CA ALA A 109 -5.96 1.78 1.89
C ALA A 109 -6.78 2.43 3.02
N GLU A 110 -7.94 2.99 2.70
CA GLU A 110 -8.86 3.55 3.70
C GLU A 110 -9.37 2.48 4.67
N ALA A 111 -9.78 1.31 4.16
CA ALA A 111 -10.22 0.21 5.02
C ALA A 111 -9.11 -0.27 5.97
N LEU A 112 -7.85 -0.33 5.52
CA LEU A 112 -6.71 -0.65 6.38
C LEU A 112 -6.51 0.39 7.48
N VAL A 113 -6.66 1.68 7.16
CA VAL A 113 -6.61 2.76 8.15
C VAL A 113 -7.73 2.59 9.18
N GLU A 114 -8.98 2.37 8.74
CA GLU A 114 -10.14 2.24 9.63
C GLU A 114 -10.01 1.04 10.58
N VAL A 115 -9.57 -0.11 10.05
CA VAL A 115 -9.30 -1.30 10.87
C VAL A 115 -8.23 -1.00 11.91
N PHE A 116 -7.17 -0.29 11.52
CA PHE A 116 -6.10 0.06 12.44
C PHE A 116 -6.53 1.10 13.50
N VAL A 117 -7.36 2.07 13.14
CA VAL A 117 -7.95 3.02 14.10
C VAL A 117 -8.87 2.31 15.09
N THR A 118 -9.66 1.33 14.62
CA THR A 118 -10.67 0.66 15.44
C THR A 118 -10.09 -0.44 16.35
N HIS A 119 -9.04 -1.14 15.90
CA HIS A 119 -8.53 -2.36 16.54
C HIS A 119 -7.03 -2.35 16.87
N GLY A 120 -6.31 -1.29 16.52
CA GLY A 120 -4.84 -1.20 16.69
C GLY A 120 -4.38 -0.72 18.05
#